data_AF-Q22T52-F1
#
_entry.id   AF-Q22T52-F1
#
_cell.length_a   1.000
_cell.length_b   1.000
_cell.length_c   1.000
_cell.angle_alpha   90.00
_cell.angle_beta   90.00
_cell.angle_gamma   90.00
#
_symmetry.space_group_name_H-M   'P 1'
#
loop_
_entity.id
_entity.type
_entity.pdbx_description
1 polymer ?
#
loop_
_entity_poly.entity_id
_entity_poly.type
_entity_poly.pdbx_seq_one_letter_code
_entity_poly.pdbx_strand_id
1 'polypeptide(L)'
;MKFLAASILLILLIVNVSAQTSQKVQQCTTTAENAIATLCQSGDQDCANQLLSIGNCLTTCASGTNQSDSYVLNCAKTTCTTTNKTIQSWLNKFLSCLHIGKLSLSFLLLAIFSIVF
;
A
#
# COMPACT_ATOMS: atom_id res chain seq x y z
N MET A 1 19.50 -22.10 -27.81
CA MET A 1 19.91 -22.36 -26.41
C MET A 1 20.41 -21.13 -25.65
N LYS A 2 21.21 -20.22 -26.26
CA LYS A 2 21.67 -18.98 -25.59
C LYS A 2 20.53 -18.06 -25.10
N PHE A 3 19.46 -17.93 -25.89
CA PHE A 3 18.29 -17.12 -25.51
C PHE A 3 17.51 -17.70 -24.32
N LEU A 4 17.42 -19.03 -24.21
CA LEU A 4 16.70 -19.69 -23.11
C LEU A 4 17.40 -19.46 -21.75
N ALA A 5 18.73 -19.49 -21.72
CA ALA A 5 19.49 -19.21 -20.50
C ALA A 5 19.33 -17.75 -20.04
N ALA A 6 19.29 -16.79 -20.98
CA ALA A 6 19.03 -15.39 -20.68
C ALA A 6 17.60 -15.15 -20.18
N SER A 7 16.60 -15.83 -20.77
CA SER A 7 15.21 -15.77 -20.30
C SER A 7 15.05 -16.31 -18.87
N ILE A 8 15.72 -17.41 -18.52
CA ILE A 8 15.64 -18.00 -17.16
C ILE A 8 16.25 -17.06 -16.12
N LEU A 9 17.41 -16.46 -16.41
CA LEU A 9 18.05 -15.48 -15.51
C LEU A 9 17.18 -14.24 -15.29
N LEU A 10 16.49 -13.77 -16.34
CA LEU A 10 15.60 -12.63 -16.24
C LEU A 10 14.36 -12.95 -15.38
N ILE A 11 13.76 -14.13 -15.56
CA ILE A 11 12.63 -14.61 -14.74
C ILE A 11 13.04 -14.68 -13.25
N LEU A 12 14.25 -15.16 -12.95
CA LEU A 12 14.75 -15.22 -11.57
C LEU A 12 14.94 -13.82 -10.95
N LEU A 13 15.46 -12.85 -11.72
CA LEU A 13 15.58 -11.46 -11.27
C LEU A 13 14.21 -10.83 -11.00
N ILE A 14 13.25 -11.08 -11.88
CA ILE A 14 11.87 -10.62 -11.76
C ILE A 14 11.20 -11.16 -10.49
N VAL A 15 11.32 -12.47 -10.24
CA VAL A 15 10.71 -13.14 -9.08
C VAL A 15 11.31 -12.62 -7.78
N ASN A 16 12.62 -12.34 -7.76
CA ASN A 16 13.27 -11.75 -6.59
C ASN A 16 12.81 -10.30 -6.32
N VAL A 17 12.65 -9.49 -7.37
CA VAL A 17 12.19 -8.09 -7.24
C VAL A 17 10.74 -8.02 -6.80
N SER A 18 9.86 -8.88 -7.34
CA SER A 18 8.45 -8.94 -6.95
C SER A 18 8.29 -9.44 -5.52
N ALA A 19 9.04 -10.47 -5.10
CA ALA A 19 9.05 -10.97 -3.73
C ALA A 19 9.53 -9.89 -2.72
N GLN A 20 10.61 -9.18 -3.04
CA GLN A 20 11.10 -8.07 -2.21
C GLN A 20 10.11 -6.91 -2.12
N THR A 21 9.39 -6.60 -3.21
CA THR A 21 8.37 -5.55 -3.21
C THR A 21 7.20 -5.94 -2.32
N SER A 22 6.68 -7.17 -2.46
CA SER A 22 5.59 -7.68 -1.62
C SER A 22 5.95 -7.71 -0.15
N GLN A 23 7.18 -8.13 0.19
CA GLN A 23 7.67 -8.11 1.57
C GLN A 23 7.77 -6.69 2.13
N LYS A 24 8.24 -5.71 1.33
CA LYS A 24 8.31 -4.30 1.74
C LYS A 24 6.93 -3.69 1.98
N VAL A 25 5.96 -3.99 1.10
CA VAL A 25 4.58 -3.54 1.28
C VAL A 25 4.01 -4.11 2.57
N GLN A 26 4.11 -5.42 2.77
CA GLN A 26 3.59 -6.07 3.97
C GLN A 26 4.22 -5.52 5.25
N GLN A 27 5.54 -5.36 5.27
CA GLN A 27 6.24 -4.78 6.41
C GLN A 27 5.82 -3.32 6.68
N CYS A 28 5.59 -2.53 5.62
CA CYS A 28 5.12 -1.15 5.73
C CYS A 28 3.72 -1.10 6.35
N THR A 29 2.79 -1.93 5.85
CA THR A 29 1.40 -1.98 6.35
C THR A 29 1.36 -2.42 7.80
N THR A 30 2.06 -3.52 8.17
CA THR A 30 2.12 -4.01 9.55
C THR A 30 2.75 -2.99 10.50
N THR A 31 3.77 -2.26 10.06
CA THR A 31 4.38 -1.20 10.88
C THR A 31 3.40 -0.06 11.13
N ALA A 32 2.64 0.34 10.10
CA ALA A 32 1.61 1.37 10.24
C ALA A 32 0.47 0.91 11.16
N GLU A 33 0.01 -0.35 11.04
CA GLU A 33 -1.02 -0.93 11.90
C GLU A 33 -0.57 -0.99 13.38
N ASN A 34 0.66 -1.42 13.63
CA ASN A 34 1.20 -1.48 14.99
C ASN A 34 1.33 -0.09 15.64
N ALA A 35 1.52 0.96 14.84
CA ALA A 35 1.58 2.33 15.34
C ALA A 35 0.24 2.86 15.89
N ILE A 36 -0.90 2.23 15.54
CA ILE A 36 -2.23 2.60 16.04
C ILE A 36 -2.25 2.57 17.57
N ALA A 37 -1.62 1.56 18.19
CA ALA A 37 -1.63 1.36 19.64
C ALA A 37 -0.97 2.50 20.44
N THR A 38 -0.08 3.27 19.80
CA THR A 38 0.65 4.39 20.42
C THR A 38 0.29 5.74 19.82
N LEU A 39 -0.70 5.77 18.91
CA LEU A 39 -1.06 6.96 18.15
C LEU A 39 -1.76 8.03 19.02
N CYS A 40 -2.58 7.56 19.96
CA CYS A 40 -3.32 8.40 20.89
C CYS A 40 -2.76 8.21 22.30
N GLN A 41 -2.65 9.30 23.06
CA GLN A 41 -2.27 9.23 24.46
C GLN A 41 -3.40 8.61 25.28
N SER A 42 -3.05 7.88 26.34
CA SER A 42 -4.04 7.33 27.27
C SER A 42 -4.91 8.45 27.85
N GLY A 43 -6.23 8.35 27.65
CA GLY A 43 -7.20 9.35 28.10
C GLY A 43 -7.55 10.42 27.08
N ASP A 44 -6.87 10.48 25.93
CA ASP A 44 -7.21 11.39 24.83
C ASP A 44 -8.37 10.82 24.00
N GLN A 45 -9.59 11.10 24.46
CA GLN A 45 -10.81 10.63 23.78
C GLN A 45 -11.03 11.28 22.42
N ASP A 46 -10.61 12.53 22.22
CA ASP A 46 -10.74 13.22 20.94
C ASP A 46 -9.87 12.55 19.87
N CYS A 47 -8.63 12.19 20.23
CA CYS A 47 -7.76 11.41 19.35
C CYS A 47 -8.38 10.05 19.03
N ALA A 48 -8.87 9.32 20.05
CA ALA A 48 -9.47 8.00 19.85
C ALA A 48 -10.70 8.05 18.93
N ASN A 49 -11.57 9.06 19.12
CA ASN A 49 -12.77 9.26 18.31
C ASN A 49 -12.43 9.61 16.87
N GLN A 50 -11.44 10.48 16.66
CA GLN A 50 -10.99 10.82 15.30
C GLN A 50 -10.32 9.63 14.62
N LEU A 51 -9.57 8.81 15.35
CA LEU A 51 -8.94 7.60 14.82
C LEU A 51 -9.99 6.57 14.42
N LEU A 52 -11.02 6.38 15.26
CA LEU A 52 -12.16 5.53 14.95
C LEU A 52 -12.92 6.03 13.71
N SER A 53 -13.13 7.34 13.60
CA SER A 53 -13.78 7.95 12.43
C SER A 53 -12.99 7.67 11.14
N ILE A 54 -11.66 7.79 11.17
CA ILE A 54 -10.80 7.42 10.05
C ILE A 54 -10.92 5.92 9.73
N GLY A 55 -10.89 5.05 10.75
CA GLY A 55 -11.05 3.61 10.56
C GLY A 55 -12.37 3.26 9.86
N ASN A 56 -13.48 3.82 10.32
CA ASN A 56 -14.78 3.64 9.70
C ASN A 56 -14.80 4.15 8.25
N CYS A 57 -14.20 5.31 7.99
CA CYS A 57 -14.10 5.85 6.64
C CYS A 57 -13.34 4.89 5.70
N LEU A 58 -12.21 4.33 6.16
CA LEU A 58 -11.45 3.34 5.39
C LEU A 58 -12.29 2.08 5.10
N THR A 59 -13.03 1.58 6.09
CA THR A 59 -13.95 0.45 5.90
C THR A 59 -15.04 0.78 4.88
N THR A 60 -15.63 1.98 4.92
CA THR A 60 -16.62 2.41 3.92
C THR A 60 -16.02 2.52 2.52
N CYS A 61 -14.80 3.03 2.38
CA CYS A 61 -14.11 3.06 1.09
C CYS A 61 -13.81 1.65 0.54
N ALA A 62 -13.59 0.68 1.43
CA ALA A 62 -13.35 -0.72 1.09
C ALA A 62 -14.64 -1.54 0.95
N SER A 63 -15.80 -1.03 1.40
CA SER A 63 -17.07 -1.75 1.34
C SER A 63 -17.65 -1.70 -0.07
N GLY A 64 -17.20 -2.60 -0.92
CA GLY A 64 -17.76 -2.82 -2.25
C GLY A 64 -17.16 -4.06 -2.88
N THR A 65 -18.00 -4.99 -3.33
CA THR A 65 -17.60 -6.33 -3.79
C THR A 65 -16.76 -6.34 -5.08
N ASN A 66 -16.71 -5.22 -5.83
CA ASN A 66 -15.98 -5.11 -7.10
C ASN A 66 -15.13 -3.84 -7.19
N GLN A 67 -14.75 -3.24 -6.06
CA GLN A 67 -13.93 -2.03 -6.09
C GLN A 67 -12.46 -2.38 -6.34
N SER A 68 -11.87 -1.73 -7.34
CA SER A 68 -10.43 -1.83 -7.57
C SER A 68 -9.65 -1.21 -6.41
N ASP A 69 -8.45 -1.72 -6.12
CA ASP A 69 -7.59 -1.11 -5.08
C ASP A 69 -7.34 0.38 -5.34
N SER A 70 -7.27 0.79 -6.62
CA SER A 70 -7.13 2.19 -7.01
C SER A 70 -8.34 3.04 -6.60
N TYR A 71 -9.56 2.49 -6.72
CA TYR A 71 -10.76 3.16 -6.25
C TYR A 71 -10.72 3.31 -4.73
N VAL A 72 -10.42 2.23 -4.01
CA VAL A 72 -10.35 2.22 -2.54
C VAL A 72 -9.32 3.23 -2.04
N LEU A 73 -8.12 3.24 -2.64
CA LEU A 73 -7.05 4.16 -2.30
C LEU A 73 -7.42 5.62 -2.59
N ASN A 74 -8.07 5.88 -3.73
CA ASN A 74 -8.50 7.22 -4.09
C ASN A 74 -9.60 7.72 -3.13
N CYS A 75 -10.60 6.89 -2.86
CA CYS A 75 -11.65 7.19 -1.88
C CYS A 75 -11.04 7.54 -0.51
N ALA A 76 -10.13 6.71 -0.02
CA ALA A 76 -9.48 6.95 1.25
C ALA A 76 -8.70 8.26 1.27
N LYS A 77 -7.97 8.57 0.19
CA LYS A 77 -7.17 9.79 0.06
C LYS A 77 -8.02 11.06 -0.01
N THR A 78 -9.18 11.02 -0.66
CA THR A 78 -10.04 12.19 -0.85
C THR A 78 -11.03 12.41 0.29
N THR A 79 -11.49 11.33 0.90
CA THR A 79 -12.65 11.35 1.81
C THR A 79 -12.24 11.17 3.27
N CYS A 80 -11.24 10.34 3.55
CA CYS A 80 -10.79 10.10 4.91
C CYS A 80 -9.75 11.16 5.27
N THR A 81 -10.19 12.23 5.92
CA THR A 81 -9.31 13.31 6.40
C THR A 81 -9.66 13.66 7.83
N THR A 82 -8.68 14.20 8.57
CA THR A 82 -8.87 14.61 9.95
C THR A 82 -8.03 15.84 10.28
N THR A 83 -8.48 16.63 11.24
CA THR A 83 -7.77 17.81 11.73
C THR A 83 -6.62 17.44 12.68
N ASN A 84 -6.62 16.25 13.27
CA ASN A 84 -5.50 15.78 14.10
C ASN A 84 -4.31 15.39 13.20
N LYS A 85 -3.25 16.20 13.28
CA LYS A 85 -2.05 16.06 12.46
C LYS A 85 -1.34 14.72 12.64
N THR A 86 -1.38 14.15 13.85
CA THR A 86 -0.77 12.84 14.14
C THR A 86 -1.50 11.74 13.38
N ILE A 87 -2.83 11.73 13.45
CA ILE A 87 -3.68 10.77 12.75
C ILE A 87 -3.59 10.96 11.23
N GLN A 88 -3.60 12.20 10.74
CA GLN A 88 -3.46 12.49 9.31
C GLN A 88 -2.10 12.02 8.77
N SER A 89 -1.02 12.22 9.54
CA SER A 89 0.32 11.74 9.17
C SER A 89 0.39 10.21 9.11
N TRP A 90 -0.20 9.54 10.09
CA TRP A 90 -0.35 8.08 10.09
C TRP A 90 -1.13 7.58 8.87
N LEU A 91 -2.28 8.20 8.57
CA LEU A 91 -3.11 7.83 7.44
C LEU A 91 -2.34 7.99 6.11
N ASN A 92 -1.63 9.10 5.93
CA ASN A 92 -0.83 9.32 4.73
C ASN A 92 0.27 8.24 4.57
N LYS A 93 0.92 7.84 5.66
CA LYS A 93 1.91 6.74 5.64
C LYS A 93 1.25 5.42 5.26
N PHE A 94 0.13 5.08 5.90
CA PHE A 94 -0.63 3.87 5.60
C PHE A 94 -1.04 3.79 4.11
N LEU A 95 -1.59 4.88 3.55
CA LEU A 95 -1.96 4.94 2.13
C LEU A 95 -0.74 4.84 1.20
N SER A 96 0.40 5.41 1.60
CA SER A 96 1.64 5.30 0.81
C SER A 96 2.17 3.86 0.75
N CYS A 97 2.03 3.08 1.84
CA CYS A 97 2.40 1.65 1.85
C CYS A 97 1.62 0.87 0.78
N LEU A 98 0.33 1.15 0.65
CA LEU A 98 -0.55 0.49 -0.33
C LEU A 98 -0.20 0.90 -1.77
N HIS A 99 0.27 2.13 -2.00
CA HIS A 99 0.66 2.61 -3.32
C HIS A 99 1.95 1.94 -3.86
N ILE A 100 2.91 1.62 -2.97
CA ILE A 100 4.20 1.01 -3.34
C ILE A 100 4.02 -0.34 -4.04
N GLY A 101 2.97 -1.11 -3.71
CA GLY A 101 2.69 -2.40 -4.34
C GLY A 101 2.37 -2.32 -5.84
N LYS A 102 1.85 -1.18 -6.33
CA LYS A 102 1.44 -1.01 -7.73
C LYS A 102 2.60 -0.67 -8.67
N LEU A 103 3.63 0.03 -8.19
CA LEU A 103 4.72 0.52 -9.04
C LEU A 103 5.55 -0.62 -9.66
N SER A 104 5.69 -1.74 -8.96
CA SER A 104 6.54 -2.87 -9.36
C SER A 104 6.04 -3.61 -10.61
N LEU A 105 4.73 -3.61 -10.87
CA LEU A 105 4.12 -4.37 -11.96
C LEU A 105 4.25 -3.68 -13.33
N SER A 106 4.28 -2.36 -13.38
CA SER A 106 4.40 -1.61 -14.64
C SER A 106 5.82 -1.68 -15.23
N PHE A 107 6.86 -1.69 -14.40
CA PHE A 107 8.23 -1.89 -14.85
C PHE A 107 8.47 -3.28 -15.41
N LEU A 108 7.75 -4.29 -14.91
CA LEU A 108 7.81 -5.65 -15.42
C LEU A 108 7.38 -5.75 -16.88
N LEU A 109 6.25 -5.12 -17.24
CA LEU A 109 5.70 -5.16 -18.59
C LEU A 109 6.61 -4.43 -19.59
N LEU A 110 7.21 -3.31 -19.19
CA LEU A 110 8.18 -2.57 -20.01
C LEU A 110 9.47 -3.39 -20.24
N ALA A 111 9.96 -4.08 -19.22
CA ALA A 111 11.15 -4.93 -19.34
C ALA A 111 10.91 -6.10 -20.31
N ILE A 112 9.73 -6.73 -20.30
CA ILE A 112 9.38 -7.80 -21.23
C ILE A 112 9.24 -7.25 -22.66
N PHE A 113 8.60 -6.08 -22.83
CA PHE A 113 8.44 -5.46 -24.16
C PHE A 113 9.80 -5.16 -24.81
N SER A 114 10.75 -4.63 -24.04
CA SER A 114 12.11 -4.27 -24.51
C SER A 114 12.99 -5.46 -24.89
N ILE A 115 12.56 -6.69 -24.57
CA ILE A 115 13.30 -7.93 -24.83
C ILE A 115 12.64 -8.72 -25.97
N VAL A 116 11.33 -8.58 -26.14
CA VAL A 116 10.55 -9.22 -27.21
C VAL A 116 10.57 -8.41 -28.51
N PHE A 117 10.66 -7.08 -28.42
CA PHE A 117 10.79 -6.13 -29.53
C PHE A 117 12.14 -5.42 -29.46
#